data_AF-A0A8T4M4P3-F1
#
_entry.id   AF-A0A8T4M4P3-F1
#
_cell.length_a   1.000
_cell.length_b   1.000
_cell.length_c   1.000
_cell.angle_alpha   90.00
_cell.angle_beta   90.00
_cell.angle_gamma   90.00
#
_symmetry.space_group_name_H-M   'P 1'
#
loop_
_entity.id
_entity.type
_entity.pdbx_description
1 polymer ?
#
loop_
_entity_poly.entity_id
_entity_poly.type
_entity_poly.pdbx_seq_one_letter_code
_entity_poly.pdbx_strand_id
1 'polypeptide(L)'
;MIILLDTNFVVYCAKYNLFFELEDNYAGAKFVILDNVLFELEKIRDKKFKVTKEDIVAANVALEYLEIKKNKGVLEVIKIKDQHDVDLMILALAKELQEKDKNVLVATNDIELSKKLIAKKIKVIKIRQKKYLMEI
;
A
#
# COMPACT_ATOMS: atom_id res chain seq x y z
N MET A 1 11.24 -10.95 -0.48
CA MET A 1 9.88 -10.57 -0.92
C MET A 1 9.58 -9.19 -0.43
N ILE A 2 9.17 -8.34 -1.35
CA ILE A 2 8.89 -6.93 -1.11
C ILE A 2 7.44 -6.66 -1.54
N ILE A 3 6.69 -5.97 -0.70
CA ILE A 3 5.32 -5.56 -0.99
C ILE A 3 5.25 -4.03 -0.96
N LEU A 4 5.00 -3.44 -2.13
CA LEU A 4 4.75 -2.01 -2.26
C LEU A 4 3.27 -1.74 -1.99
N LEU A 5 2.95 -0.93 -0.98
CA LEU A 5 1.57 -0.62 -0.59
C LEU A 5 1.13 0.75 -1.13
N ASP A 6 -0.04 0.77 -1.78
CA ASP A 6 -0.75 1.98 -2.20
C ASP A 6 -1.65 2.53 -1.07
N THR A 7 -1.88 3.84 -1.00
CA THR A 7 -2.69 4.49 0.04
C THR A 7 -4.08 3.89 0.14
N ASN A 8 -4.78 3.78 -0.99
CA ASN A 8 -6.16 3.29 -1.01
C ASN A 8 -6.22 1.85 -0.49
N PHE A 9 -5.25 1.02 -0.87
CA PHE A 9 -5.15 -0.34 -0.36
C PHE A 9 -4.97 -0.37 1.16
N VAL A 10 -4.05 0.44 1.71
CA VAL A 10 -3.82 0.53 3.16
C VAL A 10 -5.08 0.99 3.90
N VAL A 11 -5.77 2.01 3.40
CA VAL A 11 -7.05 2.48 3.97
C VAL A 11 -8.10 1.37 3.96
N TYR A 12 -8.24 0.64 2.86
CA TYR A 12 -9.21 -0.45 2.77
C TYR A 12 -8.84 -1.64 3.68
N CYS A 13 -7.55 -1.96 3.83
CA CYS A 13 -7.12 -2.94 4.81
C CYS A 13 -7.52 -2.52 6.23
N ALA A 14 -7.34 -1.26 6.60
CA ALA A 14 -7.79 -0.76 7.89
C ALA A 14 -9.32 -0.85 8.06
N LYS A 15 -10.08 -0.42 7.04
CA LYS A 15 -11.56 -0.45 7.07
C LYS A 15 -12.14 -1.84 7.27
N TYR A 16 -11.56 -2.84 6.62
CA TYR A 16 -12.07 -4.21 6.61
C TYR A 16 -11.24 -5.16 7.47
N ASN A 17 -10.39 -4.60 8.33
CA ASN A 17 -9.49 -5.34 9.23
C ASN A 17 -8.53 -6.30 8.50
N LEU A 18 -8.15 -6.09 7.25
CA LEU A 18 -7.39 -7.07 6.44
C LEU A 18 -5.88 -7.05 6.68
N PHE A 19 -5.38 -6.28 7.66
CA PHE A 19 -3.96 -6.31 7.99
C PHE A 19 -3.50 -7.68 8.50
N PHE A 20 -4.35 -8.43 9.22
CA PHE A 20 -4.00 -9.79 9.65
C PHE A 20 -3.79 -10.72 8.45
N GLU A 21 -4.64 -10.66 7.42
CA GLU A 21 -4.43 -11.46 6.21
C GLU A 21 -3.16 -11.06 5.47
N LEU A 22 -2.84 -9.76 5.46
CA LEU A 22 -1.60 -9.29 4.86
C LEU A 22 -0.38 -9.84 5.60
N GLU A 23 -0.44 -9.94 6.92
CA GLU A 23 0.63 -10.53 7.73
C GLU A 23 0.73 -12.05 7.59
N ASP A 24 -0.40 -12.75 7.62
CA ASP A 24 -0.45 -14.22 7.59
C ASP A 24 -0.05 -14.75 6.21
N ASN A 25 -0.62 -14.20 5.13
CA ASN A 25 -0.35 -14.66 3.77
C ASN A 25 1.05 -14.27 3.28
N TYR A 26 1.64 -13.22 3.86
CA TYR A 26 2.92 -12.67 3.44
C TYR A 26 3.91 -12.52 4.60
N ALA A 27 3.95 -13.53 5.46
CA ALA A 27 4.85 -13.56 6.61
C ALA A 27 6.32 -13.34 6.19
N GLY A 28 7.01 -12.44 6.89
CA GLY A 28 8.40 -12.08 6.60
C GLY A 28 8.60 -11.13 5.42
N ALA A 29 7.53 -10.62 4.81
CA ALA A 29 7.62 -9.59 3.78
C ALA A 29 8.20 -8.28 4.33
N LYS A 30 8.98 -7.60 3.50
CA LYS A 30 9.32 -6.19 3.71
C LYS A 30 8.28 -5.32 3.00
N PHE A 31 7.68 -4.41 3.75
CA PHE A 31 6.74 -3.44 3.20
C PHE A 31 7.49 -2.20 2.73
N VAL A 32 7.08 -1.67 1.60
CA VAL A 32 7.57 -0.40 1.06
C VAL A 32 6.35 0.49 0.85
N ILE A 33 6.46 1.76 1.22
CA ILE A 33 5.48 2.80 0.88
C ILE A 33 6.19 4.03 0.35
N LEU A 34 5.48 4.81 -0.46
CA LEU A 34 5.88 6.18 -0.74
C LEU A 34 5.49 7.06 0.46
N ASP A 35 6.27 8.09 0.77
CA ASP A 35 5.93 9.05 1.83
C ASP A 35 4.60 9.78 1.60
N ASN A 36 4.18 9.92 0.33
CA ASN A 36 2.86 10.42 -0.02
C ASN A 36 1.72 9.59 0.59
N VAL A 37 1.91 8.29 0.83
CA VAL A 37 0.93 7.44 1.51
C VAL A 37 0.65 7.96 2.93
N LEU A 38 1.71 8.30 3.67
CA LEU A 38 1.58 8.86 5.01
C LEU A 38 0.88 10.23 4.98
N PHE A 39 1.27 11.08 4.03
CA PHE A 39 0.67 12.40 3.85
C PHE A 39 -0.83 12.35 3.54
N GLU A 40 -1.26 11.43 2.69
CA GLU A 40 -2.68 11.24 2.39
C GLU A 40 -3.48 10.72 3.59
N LEU A 41 -2.93 9.75 4.33
CA LEU A 41 -3.54 9.24 5.56
C LEU A 41 -3.68 10.34 6.61
N GLU A 42 -2.66 11.18 6.80
CA GLU A 42 -2.73 12.34 7.70
C GLU A 42 -3.80 13.35 7.28
N LYS A 43 -3.95 13.63 5.98
CA LYS A 43 -5.01 14.50 5.49
C LYS A 43 -6.41 13.94 5.76
N ILE A 44 -6.60 12.63 5.62
CA ILE A 44 -7.86 11.95 5.96
C ILE A 44 -8.14 12.09 7.46
N ARG A 45 -7.15 11.80 8.31
CA ARG A 45 -7.24 11.94 9.77
C ARG A 45 -7.62 13.37 10.19
N ASP A 46 -6.95 14.35 9.62
CA ASP A 46 -7.10 15.78 9.97
C ASP A 46 -8.38 16.41 9.40
N LYS A 47 -9.24 15.63 8.72
CA LYS A 47 -10.50 16.09 8.10
C LYS A 47 -10.31 17.19 7.06
N LYS A 48 -9.20 17.17 6.33
CA LYS A 48 -8.91 18.16 5.27
C LYS A 48 -9.78 17.98 4.01
N PHE A 49 -10.65 16.96 3.97
CA PHE A 49 -11.59 16.66 2.89
C PHE A 49 -12.96 16.22 3.42
N LYS A 50 -13.94 16.03 2.52
CA LYS A 50 -15.24 15.42 2.84
C LYS A 50 -15.06 13.94 3.15
N VAL A 51 -14.64 13.64 4.38
CA VAL A 51 -14.36 12.29 4.89
C VAL A 51 -15.43 11.85 5.89
N THR A 52 -15.73 10.55 5.92
CA THR A 52 -16.63 9.96 6.91
C THR A 52 -15.91 9.71 8.23
N LYS A 53 -16.66 9.46 9.32
CA LYS A 53 -16.05 9.02 10.59
C LYS A 53 -15.28 7.71 10.44
N GLU A 54 -15.77 6.81 9.59
CA GLU A 54 -15.13 5.52 9.31
C GLU A 54 -13.79 5.71 8.60
N ASP A 55 -13.69 6.66 7.66
CA ASP A 55 -12.43 7.00 7.00
C ASP A 55 -11.36 7.47 7.99
N ILE A 56 -11.75 8.30 8.96
CA ILE A 56 -10.84 8.83 9.98
C ILE A 56 -10.32 7.71 10.88
N VAL A 57 -11.22 6.81 11.33
CA VAL A 57 -10.83 5.65 12.14
C VAL A 57 -9.90 4.74 11.35
N ALA A 58 -10.22 4.46 10.09
CA ALA A 58 -9.36 3.66 9.22
C ALA A 58 -7.98 4.30 9.01
N ALA A 59 -7.92 5.62 8.81
CA ALA A 59 -6.65 6.32 8.67
C ALA A 59 -5.79 6.24 9.95
N ASN A 60 -6.41 6.36 11.13
CA ASN A 60 -5.70 6.19 12.41
C ASN A 60 -5.12 4.78 12.55
N VAL A 61 -5.94 3.76 12.30
CA VAL A 61 -5.51 2.34 12.36
C VAL A 61 -4.40 2.06 11.34
N ALA A 62 -4.52 2.60 10.13
CA ALA A 62 -3.48 2.49 9.10
C ALA A 62 -2.15 3.13 9.53
N LEU A 63 -2.19 4.35 10.08
CA LEU A 63 -0.99 5.04 10.55
C LEU A 63 -0.31 4.27 11.70
N GLU A 64 -1.08 3.81 12.68
CA GLU A 64 -0.57 3.00 13.79
C GLU A 64 0.05 1.68 13.30
N TYR A 65 -0.62 0.99 12.37
CA TYR A 65 -0.08 -0.20 11.74
C TYR A 65 1.28 0.07 11.08
N LEU A 66 1.37 1.11 10.25
CA LEU A 66 2.60 1.47 9.55
C LEU A 66 3.71 1.87 10.54
N GLU A 67 3.38 2.58 11.61
CA GLU A 67 4.33 2.92 12.67
C GLU A 67 4.89 1.67 13.37
N ILE A 68 4.02 0.72 13.72
CA ILE A 68 4.44 -0.58 14.29
C ILE A 68 5.38 -1.31 13.33
N LYS A 69 5.06 -1.36 12.03
CA LYS A 69 5.91 -2.01 11.02
C LYS A 69 7.24 -1.31 10.83
N LYS A 70 7.26 0.02 10.91
CA LYS A 70 8.48 0.83 10.89
C LYS A 70 9.37 0.52 12.09
N ASN A 71 8.78 0.50 13.29
CA ASN A 71 9.50 0.21 14.54
C ASN A 71 10.05 -1.22 14.58
N LYS A 72 9.38 -2.17 13.92
CA LYS A 72 9.87 -3.54 13.71
C LYS A 72 10.95 -3.67 12.62
N GLY A 73 11.29 -2.59 11.91
CA GLY A 73 12.29 -2.60 10.84
C GLY A 73 11.84 -3.32 9.57
N VAL A 74 10.53 -3.54 9.39
CA VAL A 74 9.95 -4.24 8.24
C VAL A 74 9.18 -3.32 7.29
N LEU A 75 9.15 -2.00 7.57
CA LEU A 75 8.62 -0.98 6.68
C LEU A 75 9.72 -0.01 6.25
N GLU A 76 9.87 0.16 4.95
CA GLU A 76 10.69 1.20 4.32
C GLU A 76 9.79 2.29 3.74
N VAL A 77 10.15 3.55 3.96
CA VAL A 77 9.43 4.72 3.45
C VAL A 77 10.32 5.43 2.44
N ILE A 78 9.90 5.45 1.18
CA ILE A 78 10.63 6.10 0.10
C ILE A 78 10.11 7.51 -0.09
N LYS A 79 11.00 8.48 0.02
CA LYS A 79 10.66 9.90 -0.18
C LYS A 79 10.60 10.23 -1.67
N ILE A 80 9.49 10.79 -2.12
CA ILE A 80 9.37 11.31 -3.48
C ILE A 80 9.57 12.83 -3.50
N LYS A 81 10.32 13.31 -4.50
CA LYS A 81 10.61 14.74 -4.67
C LYS A 81 9.50 15.50 -5.40
N ASP A 82 8.68 14.79 -6.15
CA ASP A 82 7.60 15.32 -6.98
C ASP A 82 6.34 14.49 -6.72
N GLN A 83 5.15 15.10 -6.72
CA GLN A 83 3.87 14.46 -6.43
C GLN A 83 2.94 14.42 -7.65
N HIS A 84 3.42 14.81 -8.84
CA HIS A 84 2.54 14.99 -10.00
C HIS A 84 1.91 13.70 -10.55
N ASP A 85 2.53 12.53 -10.41
CA ASP A 85 1.94 11.25 -10.84
C ASP A 85 2.40 10.08 -9.96
N VAL A 86 1.63 9.82 -8.90
CA VAL A 86 1.91 8.76 -7.92
C VAL A 86 1.89 7.37 -8.57
N ASP A 87 0.99 7.14 -9.53
CA ASP A 87 0.86 5.86 -10.24
C ASP A 87 2.11 5.56 -11.07
N LEU A 88 2.62 6.56 -11.80
CA LEU A 88 3.89 6.41 -12.54
C LEU A 88 5.07 6.16 -11.59
N MET A 89 5.07 6.79 -10.41
CA MET A 89 6.10 6.55 -9.41
C MET A 89 6.02 5.14 -8.83
N ILE A 90 4.82 4.64 -8.53
CA ILE A 90 4.61 3.25 -8.11
C ILE A 90 5.13 2.29 -9.19
N LEU A 91 4.81 2.54 -10.46
CA LEU A 91 5.28 1.70 -11.57
C LEU A 91 6.80 1.69 -11.71
N ALA A 92 7.43 2.88 -11.63
CA ALA A 92 8.87 3.02 -11.74
C ALA A 92 9.58 2.31 -10.56
N LEU A 93 9.09 2.55 -9.34
CA LEU A 93 9.62 1.95 -8.13
C LEU A 93 9.44 0.43 -8.12
N ALA A 94 8.26 -0.07 -8.47
CA ALA A 94 8.00 -1.51 -8.51
C ALA A 94 8.92 -2.21 -9.51
N LYS A 95 9.23 -1.57 -10.65
CA LYS A 95 10.19 -2.08 -11.61
C LYS A 95 11.62 -2.08 -11.05
N GLU A 96 12.05 -0.97 -10.44
CA GLU A 96 13.38 -0.88 -9.82
C GLU A 96 13.57 -1.93 -8.72
N LEU A 97 12.56 -2.13 -7.89
CA LEU A 97 12.56 -3.17 -6.87
C LEU A 97 12.61 -4.56 -7.50
N GLN A 98 11.89 -4.79 -8.60
CA GLN A 98 11.85 -6.09 -9.28
C GLN A 98 13.21 -6.45 -9.89
N GLU A 99 13.97 -5.47 -10.35
CA GLU A 99 15.35 -5.65 -10.84
C GLU A 99 16.30 -6.11 -9.71
N LYS A 100 16.01 -5.74 -8.45
CA LYS A 100 16.79 -6.12 -7.25
C LYS A 100 16.32 -7.42 -6.60
N ASP A 101 15.01 -7.63 -6.49
CA ASP A 101 14.37 -8.83 -5.94
C ASP A 101 13.26 -9.28 -6.91
N LYS A 102 13.36 -10.50 -7.44
CA LYS A 102 12.35 -11.01 -8.40
C LYS A 102 10.97 -11.20 -7.76
N ASN A 103 10.86 -11.20 -6.44
CA ASN A 103 9.62 -11.43 -5.71
C ASN A 103 9.05 -10.11 -5.15
N VAL A 104 8.68 -9.21 -6.07
CA VAL A 104 8.00 -7.94 -5.78
C VAL A 104 6.53 -8.05 -6.11
N LEU A 105 5.69 -7.62 -5.15
CA LEU A 105 4.27 -7.49 -5.30
C LEU A 105 3.87 -6.03 -5.06
N VAL A 106 2.82 -5.60 -5.76
CA VAL A 106 2.21 -4.29 -5.52
C VAL A 106 0.78 -4.49 -5.04
N ALA A 107 0.45 -3.92 -3.90
CA ALA A 107 -0.87 -4.00 -3.32
C ALA A 107 -1.67 -2.75 -3.70
N THR A 108 -2.59 -2.91 -4.66
CA THR A 108 -3.46 -1.82 -5.13
C THR A 108 -4.81 -2.38 -5.57
N ASN A 109 -5.86 -1.60 -5.35
CA ASN A 109 -7.20 -1.90 -5.86
C ASN A 109 -7.50 -1.17 -7.18
N ASP A 110 -6.62 -0.29 -7.65
CA ASP A 110 -6.81 0.47 -8.89
C ASP A 110 -6.72 -0.46 -10.12
N ILE A 111 -7.73 -0.42 -10.97
CA ILE A 111 -7.85 -1.31 -12.13
C ILE A 111 -6.81 -0.97 -13.21
N GLU A 112 -6.54 0.31 -13.46
CA GLU A 112 -5.62 0.76 -14.49
C GLU A 112 -4.17 0.51 -14.09
N LEU A 113 -3.81 0.87 -12.86
CA LEU A 113 -2.49 0.61 -12.29
C LEU A 113 -2.19 -0.88 -12.28
N SER A 114 -3.15 -1.71 -11.87
CA SER A 114 -3.02 -3.17 -11.91
C SER A 114 -2.74 -3.70 -13.31
N LYS A 115 -3.47 -3.21 -14.32
CA LYS A 115 -3.23 -3.61 -15.72
C LYS A 115 -1.82 -3.25 -16.17
N LYS A 116 -1.35 -2.05 -15.84
CA LYS A 116 0.01 -1.58 -16.17
C LYS A 116 1.08 -2.42 -15.47
N LEU A 117 0.87 -2.83 -14.22
CA LEU A 117 1.77 -3.70 -13.45
C LEU A 117 1.84 -5.13 -14.02
N ILE A 118 0.68 -5.73 -14.29
CA ILE A 118 0.59 -7.08 -14.87
C ILE A 118 1.23 -7.12 -16.26
N ALA A 119 1.02 -6.10 -17.09
CA ALA A 119 1.69 -5.98 -18.39
C ALA A 119 3.22 -5.95 -18.29
N LYS A 120 3.76 -5.51 -17.15
CA LYS A 120 5.19 -5.52 -16.81
C LYS A 120 5.63 -6.78 -16.07
N LYS A 121 4.77 -7.79 -15.92
CA LYS A 121 5.01 -9.04 -15.17
C LYS A 121 5.29 -8.80 -13.68
N ILE A 122 4.69 -7.76 -13.11
CA ILE A 122 4.71 -7.49 -11.66
C ILE A 122 3.40 -8.02 -11.08
N LYS A 123 3.50 -8.84 -10.04
CA LYS A 123 2.36 -9.43 -9.34
C LYS A 123 1.59 -8.38 -8.56
N VAL A 124 0.27 -8.52 -8.48
CA VAL A 124 -0.60 -7.55 -7.81
C VAL A 124 -1.42 -8.21 -6.71
N ILE A 125 -1.47 -7.59 -5.53
CA ILE A 125 -2.37 -7.97 -4.44
C ILE A 125 -3.60 -7.07 -4.51
N LYS A 126 -4.79 -7.68 -4.54
CA LYS A 126 -6.08 -6.97 -4.49
C LYS A 126 -6.92 -7.40 -3.31
N ILE A 127 -7.68 -6.46 -2.77
CA ILE A 127 -8.79 -6.76 -1.86
C ILE A 127 -9.99 -7.23 -2.69
N ARG A 128 -10.51 -8.42 -2.41
CA ARG A 128 -11.69 -8.99 -3.06
C ARG A 128 -12.84 -9.12 -2.07
N GLN A 129 -14.03 -8.69 -2.50
CA GLN A 129 -15.27 -8.71 -1.72
C GLN A 129 -15.17 -8.04 -0.34
N LYS A 130 -14.19 -7.14 -0.13
CA LYS A 130 -13.91 -6.51 1.17
C LYS A 130 -13.63 -7.54 2.29
N LYS A 131 -13.19 -8.74 1.93
CA LYS A 131 -13.08 -9.87 2.85
C LYS A 131 -11.72 -10.53 2.84
N TYR A 132 -11.09 -10.64 1.67
CA TYR A 132 -9.82 -11.34 1.55
C TYR A 132 -8.90 -10.73 0.50
N LEU A 133 -7.62 -11.04 0.61
CA LEU A 133 -6.57 -10.67 -0.33
C LEU A 133 -6.41 -11.73 -1.43
N MET A 134 -6.17 -11.29 -2.64
CA MET A 134 -5.96 -12.14 -3.81
C MET A 134 -4.75 -11.66 -4.60
N GLU A 135 -3.80 -12.57 -4.85
CA GLU A 135 -2.69 -12.35 -5.78
C GLU A 135 -3.15 -12.59 -7.22
N ILE A 136 -2.73 -11.72 -8.14
CA ILE A 136 -3.07 -11.76 -9.58
C ILE A 136 -1.82 -11.46 -10.42
#